data_AF-A0A2V6Z0Y9-F1
#
_entry.id   AF-A0A2V6Z0Y9-F1
#
_cell.length_a   1.000
_cell.length_b   1.000
_cell.length_c   1.000
_cell.angle_alpha   90.00
_cell.angle_beta   90.00
_cell.angle_gamma   90.00
#
_symmetry.space_group_name_H-M   'P 1'
#
loop_
_entity.id
_entity.type
_entity.pdbx_description
1 polymer ?
#
loop_
_entity_poly.entity_id
_entity_poly.type
_entity_poly.pdbx_seq_one_letter_code
_entity_poly.pdbx_strand_id
1 'polypeptide(L)'
;TTVRGLNRIAVPTLLVGHELDQCRFSPVSDAVAFRTLLTGAPRVDVKTLSGGISEGPPCEARAYHGFNGIDQEVVDLVTAWLKTNTPSR
;
A
#
# COMPACT_ATOMS: atom_id res chain seq x y z
N THR A 1 -6.43 -14.81 -12.82
CA THR A 1 -5.30 -15.62 -12.33
C THR A 1 -5.20 -15.43 -10.83
N THR A 2 -5.30 -16.49 -10.02
CA THR A 2 -5.14 -16.35 -8.56
C THR A 2 -3.67 -16.18 -8.21
N VAL A 3 -3.32 -15.11 -7.51
CA VAL A 3 -1.99 -14.93 -6.92
C VAL A 3 -1.81 -16.04 -5.88
N ARG A 4 -0.84 -16.94 -6.09
CA ARG A 4 -0.57 -18.08 -5.19
C ARG A 4 0.52 -17.72 -4.20
N GLY A 5 0.44 -18.30 -2.99
CA GLY A 5 1.52 -18.26 -2.01
C GLY A 5 1.56 -17.05 -1.08
N LEU A 6 0.56 -16.16 -1.13
CA LEU A 6 0.44 -15.02 -0.19
C LEU A 6 0.34 -15.49 1.27
N ASN A 7 -0.24 -16.66 1.51
CA ASN A 7 -0.31 -17.30 2.81
C ASN A 7 1.06 -17.67 3.40
N ARG A 8 2.16 -17.61 2.63
CA ARG A 8 3.53 -17.89 3.10
C ARG A 8 4.26 -16.64 3.58
N ILE A 9 3.69 -15.45 3.41
CA ILE A 9 4.27 -14.21 3.94
C ILE A 9 4.09 -14.23 5.45
N ALA A 10 5.18 -14.42 6.19
CA ALA A 10 5.18 -14.63 7.65
C ALA A 10 5.77 -13.44 8.43
N VAL A 11 5.74 -12.24 7.84
CA VAL A 11 6.24 -11.00 8.43
C VAL A 11 5.12 -9.97 8.51
N PRO A 12 5.17 -8.99 9.45
CA PRO A 12 4.27 -7.86 9.43
C PRO A 12 4.24 -7.25 8.02
N THR A 13 3.05 -6.92 7.52
CA THR A 13 2.85 -6.39 6.17
C THR A 13 2.03 -5.11 6.22
N LEU A 14 2.44 -4.11 5.44
CA LEU A 14 1.71 -2.86 5.24
C LEU A 14 1.30 -2.77 3.77
N LEU A 15 0.01 -2.53 3.53
CA LEU A 15 -0.53 -2.21 2.21
C LEU A 15 -0.84 -0.71 2.19
N VAL A 16 -0.31 0.02 1.20
CA VAL A 16 -0.49 1.47 1.05
C VAL A 16 -1.12 1.77 -0.31
N GLY A 17 -2.12 2.65 -0.34
CA GLY A 17 -2.76 3.12 -1.57
C GLY A 17 -3.26 4.56 -1.42
N HIS A 18 -3.69 5.17 -2.53
CA HIS A 18 -4.26 6.52 -2.55
C HIS A 18 -5.77 6.46 -2.80
N GLU A 19 -6.58 7.21 -2.04
CA GLU A 19 -8.06 7.11 -2.11
C GLU A 19 -8.63 7.46 -3.49
N LEU A 20 -7.92 8.32 -4.23
CA LEU A 20 -8.24 8.74 -5.59
C LEU A 20 -7.42 8.02 -6.68
N ASP A 21 -6.76 6.89 -6.38
CA ASP A 21 -6.09 6.08 -7.41
C ASP A 21 -7.13 5.54 -8.42
N GLN A 22 -7.03 6.00 -9.66
CA GLN A 22 -7.90 5.62 -10.77
C GLN A 22 -7.24 4.56 -11.69
N CYS A 23 -6.07 4.03 -11.33
CA CYS A 23 -5.44 2.95 -12.08
C CYS A 23 -6.28 1.67 -11.96
N ARG A 24 -6.81 1.20 -13.10
CA ARG A 24 -7.66 -0.01 -13.18
C ARG A 24 -6.97 -1.31 -12.72
N PHE A 25 -5.65 -1.29 -12.53
CA PHE A 25 -4.85 -2.45 -12.13
C PHE A 25 -4.57 -2.50 -10.63
N SER A 26 -4.80 -1.41 -9.90
CA SER A 26 -4.56 -1.29 -8.46
C SER A 26 -5.66 -0.49 -7.74
N PRO A 27 -6.96 -0.78 -7.99
CA PRO A 27 -8.03 -0.05 -7.32
C PRO A 27 -7.92 -0.17 -5.79
N VAL A 28 -8.31 0.88 -5.07
CA VAL A 28 -8.20 0.96 -3.60
C VAL A 28 -8.86 -0.24 -2.90
N SER A 29 -9.94 -0.78 -3.47
CA SER A 29 -10.62 -1.97 -2.98
C SER A 29 -9.72 -3.21 -2.90
N ASP A 30 -8.70 -3.30 -3.76
CA ASP A 30 -7.81 -4.45 -3.81
C ASP A 30 -6.98 -4.57 -2.54
N ALA A 31 -6.59 -3.46 -1.89
CA ALA A 31 -5.86 -3.51 -0.63
C ALA A 31 -6.65 -4.27 0.46
N VAL A 32 -7.97 -4.10 0.50
CA VAL A 32 -8.86 -4.85 1.41
C VAL A 32 -8.90 -6.32 1.02
N ALA A 33 -9.00 -6.64 -0.27
CA ALA A 33 -9.00 -8.02 -0.76
C ALA A 33 -7.67 -8.74 -0.45
N PHE A 34 -6.53 -8.10 -0.75
CA PHE A 34 -5.19 -8.64 -0.46
C PHE A 34 -4.97 -8.88 1.03
N ARG A 35 -5.47 -8.00 1.90
CA ARG A 35 -5.41 -8.20 3.35
C ARG A 35 -5.98 -9.55 3.77
N THR A 36 -7.08 -10.00 3.15
CA THR A 36 -7.70 -11.30 3.48
C THR A 36 -6.87 -12.51 3.02
N LEU A 37 -5.99 -12.34 2.03
CA LEU A 37 -5.16 -13.41 1.46
C LEU A 37 -3.83 -13.59 2.22
N LEU A 38 -3.41 -12.59 2.99
CA LEU A 38 -2.17 -12.57 3.75
C LEU A 38 -2.30 -13.31 5.09
N THR A 39 -2.85 -14.52 5.06
CA THR A 39 -3.20 -15.30 6.26
C THR A 39 -2.01 -15.77 7.10
N GLY A 40 -0.80 -15.76 6.52
CA GLY A 40 0.43 -16.10 7.24
C GLY A 40 1.05 -14.93 8.00
N ALA A 41 0.64 -13.70 7.70
CA ALA A 41 1.26 -12.52 8.26
C ALA A 41 0.74 -12.31 9.70
N PRO A 42 1.62 -12.09 10.69
CA PRO A 42 1.21 -11.86 12.08
C PRO A 42 0.41 -10.56 12.25
N ARG A 43 0.54 -9.63 11.30
CA ARG A 43 -0.16 -8.35 11.25
C ARG A 43 -0.23 -7.86 9.80
N VAL A 44 -1.41 -7.37 9.41
CA VAL A 44 -1.60 -6.72 8.11
C VAL A 44 -2.35 -5.41 8.32
N ASP A 45 -1.64 -4.30 8.10
CA ASP A 45 -2.22 -2.97 8.13
C ASP A 45 -2.50 -2.48 6.71
N VAL A 46 -3.59 -1.73 6.55
CA VAL A 46 -3.93 -1.04 5.29
C VAL A 46 -3.96 0.45 5.58
N LYS A 47 -3.29 1.24 4.74
CA LYS A 47 -3.27 2.69 4.80
C LYS A 47 -3.69 3.27 3.47
N THR A 48 -4.74 4.08 3.51
CA THR A 48 -5.21 4.86 2.37
C THR A 48 -4.84 6.31 2.63
N LEU A 49 -4.09 6.90 1.70
CA LEU A 49 -3.67 8.30 1.73
C LEU A 49 -4.59 9.16 0.87
N SER A 50 -4.58 10.46 1.13
CA SER A 50 -5.36 11.47 0.40
C SER A 50 -4.53 12.73 0.19
N GLY A 51 -5.05 13.67 -0.60
CA GLY A 51 -4.36 14.90 -0.94
C GLY A 51 -3.54 14.79 -2.22
N GLY A 52 -2.46 15.58 -2.32
CA GLY A 52 -1.59 15.60 -3.50
C GLY A 52 -2.23 16.19 -4.77
N ILE A 53 -1.57 15.93 -5.89
CA ILE A 53 -1.96 16.38 -7.22
C ILE A 53 -1.90 15.20 -8.20
N SER A 54 -2.70 15.24 -9.26
CA SER A 54 -2.71 14.19 -10.28
C SER A 54 -2.51 14.80 -11.66
N GLU A 55 -1.48 14.34 -12.35
CA GLU A 55 -1.07 14.79 -13.67
C GLU A 55 -0.82 13.58 -14.58
N GLY A 56 -1.49 13.55 -15.73
CA GLY A 56 -1.31 12.50 -16.73
C GLY A 56 -2.16 11.25 -16.50
N PRO A 57 -1.84 10.14 -17.18
CA PRO A 57 -2.60 8.90 -17.09
C PRO A 57 -2.61 8.33 -15.67
N PRO A 58 -3.73 7.69 -15.23
CA PRO A 58 -3.90 7.26 -13.84
C PRO A 58 -2.82 6.35 -13.26
N CYS A 59 -2.14 5.52 -14.07
CA CYS A 59 -1.14 4.58 -13.59
C CYS A 59 0.29 5.15 -13.56
N GLU A 60 0.47 6.43 -13.89
CA GLU A 60 1.79 7.05 -13.97
C GLU A 60 2.25 7.64 -12.62
N ALA A 61 3.56 7.84 -12.47
CA ALA A 61 4.17 8.35 -11.23
C ALA A 61 3.71 9.78 -10.86
N ARG A 62 3.26 10.57 -11.83
CA ARG A 62 2.73 11.94 -11.61
C ARG A 62 1.22 11.95 -11.32
N ALA A 63 0.54 10.81 -11.40
CA ALA A 63 -0.85 10.69 -10.97
C ALA A 63 -0.94 10.34 -9.48
N TYR A 64 -2.17 10.30 -8.96
CA TYR A 64 -2.43 9.81 -7.60
C TYR A 64 -1.88 8.40 -7.33
N HIS A 65 -1.79 7.53 -8.34
CA HIS A 65 -1.15 6.22 -8.24
C HIS A 65 0.31 6.30 -7.77
N GLY A 66 1.03 7.31 -8.24
CA GLY A 66 2.41 7.58 -7.83
C GLY A 66 2.54 8.43 -6.57
N PHE A 67 1.43 8.75 -5.88
CA PHE A 67 1.41 9.61 -4.70
C PHE A 67 1.96 11.03 -4.93
N ASN A 68 1.81 11.55 -6.15
CA ASN A 68 2.39 12.84 -6.53
C ASN A 68 1.96 13.98 -5.61
N GLY A 69 2.96 14.66 -5.03
CA GLY A 69 2.76 15.82 -4.16
C GLY A 69 2.61 15.46 -2.68
N ILE A 70 2.63 14.17 -2.35
CA ILE A 70 2.64 13.66 -0.96
C ILE A 70 3.76 12.63 -0.73
N ASP A 71 4.78 12.63 -1.58
CA ASP A 71 5.90 11.68 -1.55
C ASP A 71 6.55 11.58 -0.15
N GLN A 72 6.78 12.73 0.51
CA GLN A 72 7.38 12.77 1.85
C GLN A 72 6.44 12.15 2.90
N GLU A 73 5.13 12.36 2.79
CA GLU A 73 4.15 11.76 3.71
C GLU A 73 4.14 10.24 3.58
N VAL A 74 4.25 9.71 2.35
CA VAL A 74 4.39 8.26 2.11
C VAL A 74 5.65 7.72 2.79
N VAL A 75 6.79 8.40 2.61
CA VAL A 75 8.07 7.99 3.22
C VAL A 75 7.97 8.01 4.74
N ASP A 76 7.42 9.07 5.33
CA ASP A 76 7.28 9.20 6.78
C ASP A 76 6.36 8.11 7.35
N LEU A 77 5.23 7.85 6.69
CA LEU A 77 4.30 6.78 7.07
C LEU A 77 4.98 5.41 7.05
N VAL A 78 5.66 5.06 5.96
CA VAL A 78 6.28 3.74 5.80
C VAL A 78 7.42 3.56 6.79
N THR A 79 8.28 4.58 6.96
CA THR A 79 9.41 4.50 7.88
C THR A 79 8.98 4.46 9.35
N ALA A 80 7.95 5.21 9.75
CA ALA A 80 7.37 5.12 11.08
C ALA A 80 6.79 3.72 11.32
N TRP A 81 6.06 3.16 10.36
CA TRP A 81 5.50 1.82 10.48
C TRP A 81 6.60 0.76 10.62
N LEU A 82 7.67 0.83 9.81
CA LEU A 82 8.81 -0.08 9.91
C LEU A 82 9.47 -0.05 11.30
N LYS A 83 9.66 1.14 11.89
CA LYS A 83 10.23 1.29 13.24
C LYS A 83 9.38 0.57 14.31
N THR A 84 8.06 0.53 14.14
CA THR A 84 7.16 -0.17 15.07
C THR A 84 7.06 -1.68 14.85
N ASN A 85 7.62 -2.20 13.75
CA ASN A 85 7.55 -3.62 13.37
C ASN A 85 8.93 -4.24 13.12
N THR A 86 10.01 -3.55 13.53
CA THR A 86 11.36 -4.11 13.49
C THR A 86 11.49 -5.14 14.62
N PRO A 87 11.94 -6.39 14.35
CA PRO A 87 12.21 -7.35 15.41
C PRO A 87 13.15 -6.74 16.44
N SER A 88 12.84 -6.89 17.72
CA SER A 88 13.79 -6.59 18.79
C SER A 88 15.07 -7.41 18.49
N ARG A 89 16.21 -6.71 18.37
CA ARG A 89 17.51 -7.39 18.21
C ARG A 89 17.83 -8.23 19.43
#